data_AF-A0AAE5CNY5-F1
#
_entry.id   AF-A0AAE5CNY5-F1
#
_cell.length_a   1.000
_cell.length_b   1.000
_cell.length_c   1.000
_cell.angle_alpha   90.00
_cell.angle_beta   90.00
_cell.angle_gamma   90.00
#
_symmetry.space_group_name_H-M   'P 1'
#
loop_
_entity.id
_entity.type
_entity.pdbx_description
1 polymer ?
#
loop_
_entity_poly.entity_id
_entity_poly.type
_entity_poly.pdbx_seq_one_letter_code
_entity_poly.pdbx_strand_id
1 'polypeptide(L)'
;MAVRVRATVLLTFLLLIAIWLFSALLLQPGIMRFNVGTWLQGLPVLPSTFFIFGMNLLLGALGIILMNQWRTRKGLAVGYYILVFRSSVFHGVLRGTNSFTFPYASHRDIILGFFRVGLWETVALCLICAASACLARSPASSHYGLVSFVKFIRRPGAYMRKQELTLILVGIVLLMLSALMETLNIHLF
;
A
#
# COMPACT_ATOMS: atom_id res chain seq x y z
N MET A 1 4.10 -9.43 -18.17
CA MET A 1 4.44 -8.60 -17.00
C MET A 1 3.90 -7.17 -17.14
N ALA A 2 4.29 -6.43 -18.19
CA ALA A 2 3.84 -5.06 -18.42
C ALA A 2 2.31 -4.87 -18.40
N VAL A 3 1.56 -5.75 -19.08
CA VAL A 3 0.07 -5.72 -19.09
C VAL A 3 -0.50 -5.83 -17.67
N ARG A 4 0.03 -6.75 -16.85
CA ARG A 4 -0.40 -6.96 -15.46
C ARG A 4 -0.16 -5.70 -14.62
N VAL A 5 1.05 -5.12 -14.69
CA VAL A 5 1.38 -3.88 -13.98
C VAL A 5 0.45 -2.74 -14.39
N ARG A 6 0.27 -2.51 -15.70
CA ARG A 6 -0.60 -1.44 -16.22
C ARG A 6 -2.04 -1.62 -15.74
N ALA A 7 -2.59 -2.83 -15.84
CA ALA A 7 -3.95 -3.12 -15.41
C ALA A 7 -4.11 -2.94 -13.89
N THR A 8 -3.17 -3.43 -13.08
CA THR A 8 -3.20 -3.27 -11.62
C THR A 8 -3.21 -1.79 -11.25
N VAL A 9 -2.25 -1.02 -11.77
CA VAL A 9 -2.15 0.42 -11.48
C VAL A 9 -3.44 1.12 -11.89
N LEU A 10 -3.90 0.96 -13.14
CA LEU A 10 -5.06 1.66 -13.66
C LEU A 10 -6.35 1.30 -12.90
N LEU A 11 -6.60 0.02 -12.65
CA LEU A 11 -7.80 -0.43 -11.94
C LEU A 11 -7.79 0.02 -10.47
N THR A 12 -6.64 -0.07 -9.78
CA THR A 12 -6.52 0.40 -8.41
C THR A 12 -6.76 1.92 -8.34
N PHE A 13 -6.20 2.70 -9.27
CA PHE A 13 -6.43 4.14 -9.29
C PHE A 13 -7.89 4.54 -9.53
N LEU A 14 -8.53 3.94 -10.53
CA LEU A 14 -9.95 4.21 -10.81
C LEU A 14 -10.84 3.88 -9.61
N LEU A 15 -10.59 2.74 -8.97
CA LEU A 15 -11.33 2.32 -7.79
C LEU A 15 -11.09 3.28 -6.60
N LEU A 16 -9.85 3.72 -6.40
CA LEU A 16 -9.52 4.67 -5.34
C LEU A 16 -10.20 6.02 -5.53
N ILE A 17 -10.22 6.54 -6.76
CA ILE A 17 -10.93 7.79 -7.08
C ILE A 17 -12.42 7.63 -6.79
N ALA A 18 -13.03 6.53 -7.21
CA ALA A 18 -14.43 6.27 -6.95
C ALA A 18 -14.73 6.20 -5.44
N ILE A 19 -13.96 5.43 -4.68
CA ILE A 19 -14.16 5.27 -3.22
C ILE A 19 -13.95 6.59 -2.48
N TRP A 20 -12.93 7.37 -2.88
CA TRP A 20 -12.68 8.68 -2.33
C TRP A 20 -13.87 9.62 -2.58
N LEU A 21 -14.38 9.69 -3.83
CA LEU A 21 -15.55 10.50 -4.17
C LEU A 21 -16.78 10.10 -3.35
N PHE A 22 -17.08 8.80 -3.27
CA PHE A 22 -18.20 8.31 -2.48
C PHE A 22 -18.04 8.65 -0.99
N SER A 23 -16.83 8.50 -0.45
CA SER A 23 -16.55 8.78 0.95
C SER A 23 -16.67 10.27 1.26
N ALA A 24 -16.16 11.14 0.39
CA ALA A 24 -16.25 12.60 0.55
C ALA A 24 -17.69 13.12 0.44
N LEU A 25 -18.55 12.49 -0.37
CA LEU A 25 -19.93 12.95 -0.59
C LEU A 25 -20.94 12.35 0.39
N LEU A 26 -20.74 11.10 0.83
CA LEU A 26 -21.76 10.35 1.58
C LEU A 26 -21.42 10.13 3.06
N LEU A 27 -20.15 10.23 3.45
CA LEU A 27 -19.73 9.98 4.83
C LEU A 27 -19.46 11.29 5.57
N GLN A 28 -19.74 11.30 6.87
CA GLN A 28 -19.44 12.45 7.71
C GLN A 28 -17.92 12.63 7.87
N PRO A 29 -17.41 13.88 7.87
CA PRO A 29 -16.01 14.14 8.19
C PRO A 29 -15.62 13.59 9.56
N GLY A 30 -14.46 12.96 9.67
CA GLY A 30 -13.94 12.43 10.91
C GLY A 30 -14.62 11.15 11.43
N ILE A 31 -15.43 10.46 10.60
CA ILE A 31 -16.15 9.23 11.00
C ILE A 31 -15.23 8.12 11.52
N MET A 32 -14.02 8.02 10.94
CA MET A 32 -12.90 7.28 11.52
C MET A 32 -11.94 8.26 12.19
N ARG A 33 -11.38 7.91 13.34
CA ARG A 33 -10.24 8.63 13.93
C ARG A 33 -9.04 7.72 13.91
N PHE A 34 -8.12 7.96 12.97
CA PHE A 34 -6.90 7.18 12.86
C PHE A 34 -5.75 7.96 13.52
N ASN A 35 -5.46 7.64 14.79
CA ASN A 35 -4.50 8.37 15.64
C ASN A 35 -3.08 7.77 15.64
N VAL A 36 -2.75 6.89 14.69
CA VAL A 36 -1.47 6.13 14.71
C VAL A 36 -0.24 7.04 14.51
N GLY A 37 -0.43 8.34 14.22
CA GLY A 37 0.65 9.31 14.04
C GLY A 37 0.94 10.26 15.22
N THR A 38 0.13 10.30 16.28
CA THR A 38 0.33 11.30 17.37
C THR A 38 1.70 11.17 18.04
N TRP A 39 2.17 9.94 18.19
CA TRP A 39 3.45 9.62 18.82
C TRP A 39 4.66 9.97 17.94
N LEU A 40 4.46 10.14 16.63
CA LEU A 40 5.53 10.46 15.67
C LEU A 40 5.85 11.95 15.63
N GLN A 41 4.92 12.84 16.02
CA GLN A 41 5.14 14.28 16.04
C GLN A 41 6.27 14.71 16.98
N GLY A 42 6.49 13.96 18.06
CA GLY A 42 7.56 14.21 19.03
C GLY A 42 8.93 13.62 18.64
N LEU A 43 9.02 12.87 17.55
CA LEU A 43 10.27 12.24 17.10
C LEU A 43 10.95 13.07 16.00
N PRO A 44 12.28 13.02 15.84
CA PRO A 44 12.93 13.67 14.71
C PRO A 44 12.52 13.03 13.36
N VAL A 45 12.64 13.82 12.28
CA VAL A 45 12.25 13.44 10.91
C VAL A 45 12.83 12.09 10.48
N LEU A 46 14.12 11.84 10.75
CA LEU A 46 14.78 10.62 10.27
C LEU A 46 14.25 9.34 10.95
N PRO A 47 14.18 9.23 12.30
CA PRO A 47 13.49 8.15 12.99
C PRO A 47 12.05 7.92 12.56
N SER A 48 11.25 8.98 12.42
CA SER A 48 9.85 8.91 11.97
C SER A 48 9.75 8.32 10.56
N THR A 49 10.63 8.74 9.65
CA THR A 49 10.69 8.22 8.27
C THR A 49 10.97 6.72 8.26
N PHE A 50 11.99 6.27 9.00
CA PHE A 50 12.32 4.84 9.06
C PHE A 50 11.22 4.00 9.71
N PHE A 51 10.53 4.54 10.70
CA PHE A 51 9.39 3.87 11.33
C PHE A 51 8.23 3.68 10.34
N ILE A 52 7.81 4.75 9.67
CA ILE A 52 6.73 4.70 8.65
C ILE A 52 7.13 3.73 7.52
N PHE A 53 8.37 3.84 7.03
CA PHE A 53 8.89 2.93 6.02
C PHE A 53 8.86 1.47 6.49
N GLY A 54 9.32 1.19 7.71
CA GLY A 54 9.31 -0.16 8.28
C GLY A 54 7.90 -0.74 8.38
N MET A 55 6.93 0.05 8.84
CA MET A 55 5.53 -0.35 8.90
C MET A 55 4.95 -0.63 7.51
N ASN A 56 5.24 0.22 6.52
CA ASN A 56 4.78 0.02 5.15
C ASN A 56 5.46 -1.15 4.45
N LEU A 57 6.72 -1.44 4.78
CA LEU A 57 7.42 -2.61 4.29
C LEU A 57 6.83 -3.89 4.89
N LEU A 58 6.62 -3.94 6.20
CA LEU A 58 6.11 -5.13 6.89
C LEU A 58 4.64 -5.39 6.60
N LEU A 59 3.76 -4.40 6.85
CA LEU A 59 2.31 -4.57 6.72
C LEU A 59 1.82 -4.38 5.28
N GLY A 60 2.51 -3.56 4.49
CA GLY A 60 2.19 -3.34 3.07
C GLY A 60 2.88 -4.35 2.17
N ALA A 61 4.17 -4.17 1.93
CA ALA A 61 4.90 -4.96 0.94
C ALA A 61 4.95 -6.46 1.26
N LEU A 62 5.43 -6.84 2.45
CA LEU A 62 5.52 -8.25 2.86
C LEU A 62 4.14 -8.87 3.03
N GLY A 63 3.18 -8.14 3.59
CA GLY A 63 1.78 -8.58 3.66
C GLY A 63 1.20 -8.93 2.29
N ILE A 64 1.40 -8.06 1.28
CA ILE A 64 0.96 -8.32 -0.10
C ILE A 64 1.69 -9.53 -0.70
N ILE A 65 3.01 -9.63 -0.55
CA ILE A 65 3.80 -10.73 -1.09
C ILE A 65 3.40 -12.06 -0.46
N LEU A 66 3.16 -12.07 0.85
CA LEU A 66 2.63 -13.21 1.60
C LEU A 66 1.27 -13.61 1.03
N MET A 67 0.36 -12.66 0.88
CA MET A 67 -0.99 -12.95 0.40
C MET A 67 -1.00 -13.39 -1.07
N ASN A 68 -0.02 -12.95 -1.87
CA ASN A 68 0.21 -13.43 -3.22
C ASN A 68 0.77 -14.86 -3.30
N GLN A 69 1.04 -15.55 -2.20
CA GLN A 69 1.28 -17.00 -2.25
C GLN A 69 0.02 -17.79 -2.59
N TRP A 70 -1.16 -17.23 -2.27
CA TRP A 70 -2.45 -17.86 -2.51
C TRP A 70 -3.13 -17.34 -3.78
N ARG A 71 -3.92 -18.21 -4.40
CA ARG A 71 -4.85 -17.87 -5.48
C ARG A 71 -6.28 -18.27 -5.16
N THR A 72 -7.23 -17.50 -5.67
CA THR A 72 -8.65 -17.84 -5.65
C THR A 72 -8.96 -18.98 -6.61
N ARG A 73 -10.18 -19.52 -6.56
CA ARG A 73 -10.67 -20.54 -7.51
C ARG A 73 -10.60 -20.06 -8.96
N LYS A 74 -10.70 -18.75 -9.20
CA LYS A 74 -10.57 -18.11 -10.52
C LYS A 74 -9.11 -17.85 -10.94
N GLY A 75 -8.14 -18.28 -10.14
CA GLY A 75 -6.72 -18.12 -10.42
C GLY A 75 -6.13 -16.75 -10.06
N LEU A 76 -6.91 -15.84 -9.46
CA LEU A 76 -6.44 -14.52 -9.07
C LEU A 76 -5.62 -14.59 -7.78
N ALA A 77 -4.46 -13.92 -7.75
CA ALA A 77 -3.63 -13.83 -6.55
C ALA A 77 -4.35 -13.06 -5.43
N VAL A 78 -4.33 -13.58 -4.21
CA VAL A 78 -5.10 -13.01 -3.09
C VAL A 78 -4.56 -11.64 -2.65
N GLY A 79 -3.28 -11.36 -2.88
CA GLY A 79 -2.67 -10.07 -2.54
C GLY A 79 -3.31 -8.88 -3.27
N TYR A 80 -3.98 -9.06 -4.42
CA TYR A 80 -4.76 -7.98 -5.04
C TYR A 80 -5.92 -7.51 -4.17
N TYR A 81 -6.60 -8.41 -3.46
CA TYR A 81 -7.69 -8.04 -2.57
C TYR A 81 -7.17 -7.26 -1.36
N ILE A 82 -6.01 -7.63 -0.85
CA ILE A 82 -5.35 -6.95 0.28
C ILE A 82 -4.84 -5.58 -0.14
N LEU A 83 -4.23 -5.47 -1.32
CA LEU A 83 -3.85 -4.19 -1.93
C LEU A 83 -5.07 -3.26 -2.03
N VAL A 84 -6.17 -3.75 -2.61
CA VAL A 84 -7.39 -2.96 -2.76
C VAL A 84 -7.96 -2.58 -1.40
N PHE A 85 -8.17 -3.53 -0.50
CA PHE A 85 -8.73 -3.26 0.83
C PHE A 85 -7.93 -2.21 1.59
N ARG A 86 -6.60 -2.39 1.70
CA ARG A 86 -5.71 -1.43 2.35
C ARG A 86 -5.82 -0.06 1.70
N SER A 87 -5.66 0.01 0.39
CA SER A 87 -5.66 1.29 -0.33
C SER A 87 -7.02 2.00 -0.19
N SER A 88 -8.12 1.25 -0.25
CA SER A 88 -9.47 1.78 -0.07
C SER A 88 -9.70 2.38 1.31
N VAL A 89 -9.23 1.72 2.38
CA VAL A 89 -9.35 2.25 3.74
C VAL A 89 -8.47 3.48 3.93
N PHE A 90 -7.17 3.37 3.64
CA PHE A 90 -6.19 4.42 3.93
C PHE A 90 -6.29 5.63 2.99
N HIS A 91 -6.55 5.41 1.71
CA HIS A 91 -6.59 6.48 0.71
C HIS A 91 -8.01 6.85 0.29
N GLY A 92 -8.94 5.91 0.30
CA GLY A 92 -10.34 6.21 -0.02
C GLY A 92 -11.06 6.82 1.18
N VAL A 93 -11.32 6.00 2.20
CA VAL A 93 -12.15 6.36 3.35
C VAL A 93 -11.46 7.42 4.20
N LEU A 94 -10.26 7.15 4.74
CA LEU A 94 -9.60 8.08 5.67
C LEU A 94 -9.35 9.47 5.04
N ARG A 95 -9.02 9.53 3.75
CA ARG A 95 -8.84 10.82 3.05
C ARG A 95 -10.16 11.46 2.66
N GLY A 96 -11.12 10.68 2.15
CA GLY A 96 -12.44 11.20 1.78
C GLY A 96 -13.13 11.89 2.96
N THR A 97 -12.95 11.36 4.17
CA THR A 97 -13.57 11.91 5.39
C THR A 97 -12.65 12.82 6.21
N ASN A 98 -11.44 13.18 5.72
CA ASN A 98 -10.45 13.95 6.50
C ASN A 98 -10.17 13.38 7.91
N SER A 99 -10.06 12.06 8.01
CA SER A 99 -10.03 11.29 9.25
C SER A 99 -8.62 11.09 9.85
N PHE A 100 -7.68 11.98 9.54
CA PHE A 100 -6.30 11.90 9.98
C PHE A 100 -6.07 12.50 11.37
N THR A 101 -4.99 12.04 12.01
CA THR A 101 -4.51 12.54 13.31
C THR A 101 -4.33 14.07 13.32
N PHE A 102 -3.83 14.64 12.24
CA PHE A 102 -3.79 16.09 11.99
C PHE A 102 -4.81 16.38 10.89
N PRO A 103 -5.94 17.02 11.21
CA PRO A 103 -6.91 17.38 10.18
C PRO A 103 -6.25 18.41 9.26
N TYR A 104 -6.26 18.13 7.97
CA TYR A 104 -5.87 19.14 6.99
C TYR A 104 -6.81 20.34 7.10
N ALA A 105 -6.26 21.55 7.05
CA ALA A 105 -7.01 22.80 7.20
C ALA A 105 -8.08 22.99 6.12
N SER A 106 -7.87 22.41 4.93
CA SER A 106 -8.82 22.44 3.83
C SER A 106 -8.86 21.11 3.06
N HIS A 107 -9.96 20.87 2.35
CA HIS A 107 -10.10 19.71 1.47
C HIS A 107 -9.07 19.72 0.33
N ARG A 108 -8.59 20.91 -0.07
CA ARG A 108 -7.51 21.08 -1.04
C ARG A 108 -6.19 20.52 -0.52
N ASP A 109 -5.89 20.72 0.75
CA ASP A 109 -4.65 20.24 1.36
C ASP A 109 -4.67 18.70 1.51
N ILE A 110 -5.84 18.11 1.75
CA ILE A 110 -6.03 16.64 1.72
C ILE A 110 -5.68 16.08 0.34
N ILE A 111 -6.17 16.71 -0.72
CA ILE A 111 -5.96 16.29 -2.10
C ILE A 111 -4.47 16.42 -2.47
N LEU A 112 -3.83 17.53 -2.10
CA LEU A 112 -2.39 17.71 -2.30
C LEU A 112 -1.57 16.67 -1.52
N GLY A 113 -1.95 16.39 -0.27
CA GLY A 113 -1.36 15.32 0.53
C GLY A 113 -1.56 13.94 -0.09
N PHE A 114 -2.65 13.70 -0.83
CA PHE A 114 -2.89 12.43 -1.54
C PHE A 114 -1.93 12.28 -2.70
N PHE A 115 -1.83 13.28 -3.56
CA PHE A 115 -0.91 13.24 -4.69
C PHE A 115 0.56 13.20 -4.26
N ARG A 116 0.92 13.83 -3.13
CA ARG A 116 2.30 13.88 -2.63
C ARG A 116 2.74 12.66 -1.85
N VAL A 117 1.84 11.95 -1.18
CA VAL A 117 2.18 10.82 -0.29
C VAL A 117 1.46 9.56 -0.73
N GLY A 118 0.13 9.60 -0.76
CA GLY A 118 -0.69 8.42 -1.06
C GLY A 118 -0.47 7.84 -2.46
N LEU A 119 -0.13 8.68 -3.43
CA LEU A 119 0.18 8.26 -4.80
C LEU A 119 1.41 7.35 -4.84
N TRP A 120 2.52 7.77 -4.21
CA TRP A 120 3.77 7.01 -4.23
C TRP A 120 3.62 5.67 -3.53
N GLU A 121 2.96 5.66 -2.36
CA GLU A 121 2.66 4.42 -1.64
C GLU A 121 1.80 3.48 -2.49
N THR A 122 0.70 3.99 -3.05
CA THR A 122 -0.20 3.19 -3.88
C THR A 122 0.51 2.60 -5.09
N VAL A 123 1.30 3.41 -5.80
CA VAL A 123 2.09 2.94 -6.95
C VAL A 123 3.09 1.87 -6.52
N ALA A 124 3.81 2.10 -5.42
CA ALA A 124 4.78 1.16 -4.88
C ALA A 124 4.15 -0.21 -4.60
N LEU A 125 3.02 -0.21 -3.88
CA LEU A 125 2.31 -1.44 -3.53
C LEU A 125 1.67 -2.11 -4.76
N CYS A 126 1.22 -1.34 -5.76
CA CYS A 126 0.77 -1.88 -7.04
C CYS A 126 1.90 -2.60 -7.78
N LEU A 127 3.10 -2.01 -7.85
CA LEU A 127 4.27 -2.63 -8.47
C LEU A 127 4.64 -3.93 -7.76
N ILE A 128 4.71 -3.90 -6.43
CA ILE A 128 5.04 -5.07 -5.61
C ILE A 128 3.98 -6.16 -5.78
N CYS A 129 2.69 -5.82 -5.74
CA CYS A 129 1.60 -6.77 -5.93
C CYS A 129 1.62 -7.39 -7.33
N ALA A 130 1.73 -6.55 -8.36
CA ALA A 130 1.81 -7.02 -9.73
C ALA A 130 3.07 -7.86 -9.98
N ALA A 131 4.21 -7.56 -9.35
CA ALA A 131 5.41 -8.38 -9.45
C ALA A 131 5.23 -9.73 -8.75
N SER A 132 4.73 -9.71 -7.52
CA SER A 132 4.58 -10.90 -6.68
C SER A 132 3.41 -11.80 -7.02
N ALA A 133 2.46 -11.37 -7.86
CA ALA A 133 1.36 -12.20 -8.31
C ALA A 133 1.79 -13.51 -9.01
N CYS A 134 3.03 -13.64 -9.50
CA CYS A 134 3.56 -14.90 -10.03
C CYS A 134 3.82 -15.97 -8.96
N LEU A 135 3.80 -15.60 -7.67
CA LEU A 135 3.97 -16.53 -6.55
C LEU A 135 2.67 -17.26 -6.17
N ALA A 136 1.54 -16.93 -6.81
CA ALA A 136 0.23 -17.45 -6.47
C ALA A 136 0.04 -18.91 -6.91
N ARG A 137 0.60 -19.83 -6.11
CA ARG A 137 0.68 -21.27 -6.41
C ARG A 137 -0.31 -22.09 -5.57
N SER A 138 -0.56 -21.68 -4.33
CA SER A 138 -1.42 -22.42 -3.41
C SER A 138 -2.89 -21.99 -3.53
N PRO A 139 -3.86 -22.91 -3.51
CA PRO A 139 -5.26 -22.52 -3.38
C PRO A 139 -5.50 -21.85 -2.02
N ALA A 140 -6.37 -20.84 -1.96
CA ALA A 140 -6.66 -20.07 -0.74
C ALA A 140 -7.08 -20.92 0.48
N SER A 141 -7.57 -22.14 0.27
CA SER A 141 -7.92 -23.09 1.34
C SER A 141 -6.71 -23.82 1.94
N SER A 142 -5.49 -23.58 1.47
CA SER A 142 -4.30 -24.35 1.82
C SER A 142 -3.38 -23.62 2.81
N HIS A 143 -2.85 -24.32 3.80
CA HIS A 143 -1.84 -23.80 4.72
C HIS A 143 -0.45 -23.61 4.07
N TYR A 144 -0.22 -24.20 2.89
CA TYR A 144 1.10 -24.17 2.22
C TYR A 144 1.57 -22.79 1.77
N GLY A 145 0.69 -21.79 1.72
CA GLY A 145 1.09 -20.43 1.33
C GLY A 145 2.12 -19.81 2.29
N LEU A 146 1.99 -20.04 3.60
CA LEU A 146 2.99 -19.54 4.56
C LEU A 146 4.36 -20.20 4.36
N VAL A 147 4.37 -21.51 4.11
CA VAL A 147 5.60 -22.27 3.81
C VAL A 147 6.25 -21.75 2.52
N SER A 148 5.45 -21.47 1.48
CA SER A 148 5.93 -20.88 0.23
C SER A 148 6.54 -19.50 0.44
N PHE A 149 5.91 -18.66 1.27
CA PHE A 149 6.42 -17.33 1.61
C PHE A 149 7.79 -17.40 2.29
N VAL A 150 7.95 -18.25 3.31
CA VAL A 150 9.23 -18.39 4.02
C VAL A 150 10.33 -18.88 3.07
N LYS A 151 10.02 -19.81 2.17
CA LYS A 151 10.95 -20.27 1.14
C LYS A 151 11.34 -19.15 0.17
N PHE A 152 10.36 -18.34 -0.25
CA PHE A 152 10.60 -17.18 -1.10
C PHE A 152 11.53 -16.16 -0.44
N ILE A 153 11.26 -15.74 0.79
CA ILE A 153 12.07 -14.74 1.51
C ILE A 153 13.53 -15.19 1.64
N ARG A 154 13.77 -16.49 1.86
CA ARG A 154 15.12 -17.04 1.98
C ARG A 154 15.88 -17.07 0.65
N ARG A 155 15.20 -17.30 -0.47
CA ARG A 155 15.83 -17.45 -1.81
C ARG A 155 14.95 -16.84 -2.92
N PRO A 156 14.79 -15.51 -2.97
CA PRO A 156 13.84 -14.87 -3.88
C PRO A 156 14.16 -15.12 -5.36
N GLY A 157 15.45 -15.15 -5.72
CA GLY A 157 15.91 -15.42 -7.10
C GLY A 157 15.57 -16.80 -7.65
N ALA A 158 15.21 -17.76 -6.81
CA ALA A 158 14.77 -19.09 -7.26
C ALA A 158 13.28 -19.12 -7.68
N TYR A 159 12.50 -18.12 -7.27
CA TYR A 159 11.04 -18.10 -7.45
C TYR A 159 10.54 -16.97 -8.35
N MET A 160 11.41 -15.99 -8.66
CA MET A 160 11.11 -14.83 -9.50
C MET A 160 12.19 -14.60 -10.53
N ARG A 161 11.81 -14.03 -11.69
CA ARG A 161 12.81 -13.56 -12.65
C ARG A 161 13.37 -12.23 -12.17
N LYS A 162 14.53 -11.85 -12.72
CA LYS A 162 15.21 -10.59 -12.40
C LYS A 162 14.27 -9.39 -12.57
N GLN A 163 13.43 -9.38 -13.60
CA GLN A 163 12.48 -8.29 -13.86
C GLN A 163 11.45 -8.10 -12.73
N GLU A 164 10.87 -9.17 -12.16
CA GLU A 164 9.95 -9.03 -11.04
C GLU A 164 10.66 -8.53 -9.78
N LEU A 165 11.87 -9.01 -9.52
CA LEU A 165 12.68 -8.54 -8.39
C LEU A 165 13.06 -7.06 -8.51
N THR A 166 13.47 -6.62 -9.71
CA THR A 166 13.73 -5.20 -9.98
C THR A 166 12.50 -4.35 -9.70
N LEU A 167 11.30 -4.79 -10.08
CA LEU A 167 10.06 -4.05 -9.82
C LEU A 167 9.70 -4.00 -8.33
N ILE A 168 9.97 -5.08 -7.58
CA ILE A 168 9.83 -5.06 -6.11
C ILE A 168 10.80 -4.05 -5.51
N LEU A 169 12.07 -4.04 -5.94
CA LEU A 169 13.07 -3.08 -5.47
C LEU A 169 12.67 -1.63 -5.78
N VAL A 170 12.20 -1.35 -6.99
CA VAL A 170 11.66 -0.04 -7.36
C VAL A 170 10.49 0.33 -6.45
N GLY A 171 9.56 -0.60 -6.19
CA GLY A 171 8.48 -0.40 -5.22
C GLY A 171 8.99 -0.07 -3.82
N ILE A 172 10.00 -0.76 -3.32
CA ILE A 172 10.60 -0.48 -2.00
C ILE A 172 11.22 0.92 -1.95
N VAL A 173 11.92 1.35 -3.01
CA VAL A 173 12.44 2.73 -3.10
C VAL A 173 11.30 3.75 -3.06
N LEU A 174 10.21 3.50 -3.80
CA LEU A 174 9.03 4.36 -3.76
C LEU A 174 8.35 4.40 -2.38
N LEU A 175 8.34 3.28 -1.63
CA LEU A 175 7.86 3.27 -0.24
C LEU A 175 8.72 4.15 0.66
N MET A 176 10.04 4.15 0.49
CA MET A 176 10.94 5.04 1.25
C MET A 176 10.67 6.51 0.94
N LEU A 177 10.51 6.85 -0.34
CA LEU A 177 10.13 8.21 -0.74
C LEU A 177 8.76 8.62 -0.18
N SER A 178 7.78 7.71 -0.21
CA SER A 178 6.47 7.96 0.39
C SER A 178 6.57 8.23 1.90
N ALA A 179 7.36 7.43 2.63
CA ALA A 179 7.54 7.59 4.07
C ALA A 179 8.22 8.91 4.43
N LEU A 180 9.22 9.33 3.63
CA LEU A 180 9.85 10.64 3.78
C LEU A 180 8.85 11.77 3.57
N MET A 181 8.06 11.71 2.49
CA MET A 181 7.05 12.73 2.21
C MET A 181 5.95 12.78 3.28
N GLU A 182 5.54 11.63 3.82
CA GLU A 182 4.58 11.57 4.93
C GLU A 182 5.14 12.23 6.18
N THR A 183 6.40 11.94 6.50
CA THR A 183 7.08 12.52 7.66
C THR A 183 7.24 14.03 7.52
N LEU A 184 7.66 14.50 6.34
CA LEU A 184 7.74 15.93 6.07
C LEU A 184 6.38 16.62 6.23
N ASN A 185 5.29 15.97 5.79
CA ASN A 185 3.95 16.50 6.02
C ASN A 185 3.59 16.56 7.51
N ILE A 186 3.99 15.58 8.33
CA ILE A 186 3.73 15.57 9.78
C ILE A 186 4.47 16.69 10.52
N HIS A 187 5.66 17.07 10.06
CA HIS A 187 6.51 18.06 10.75
C HIS A 187 6.34 19.49 10.23
N LEU A 188 5.86 19.66 9.00
CA LEU A 188 5.68 20.98 8.38
C LEU A 188 4.24 21.52 8.52
N PHE A 189 3.27 20.68 8.91
CA PHE A 189 1.85 21.01 9.09
C PHE A 189 1.34 20.43 10.40
#